data_AF-A0A9P8F745-F1
#
_entry.id   AF-A0A9P8F745-F1
#
_cell.length_a   1.000
_cell.length_b   1.000
_cell.length_c   1.000
_cell.angle_alpha   90.00
_cell.angle_beta   90.00
_cell.angle_gamma   90.00
#
_symmetry.space_group_name_H-M   'P 1'
#
loop_
_entity.id
_entity.type
_entity.pdbx_description
1 polymer ?
#
loop_
_entity_poly.entity_id
_entity_poly.type
_entity_poly.pdbx_seq_one_letter_code
_entity_poly.pdbx_strand_id
1 'polypeptide(L)'
;MAPVSFSFEQLLGYLILWISIIQWLRWLTPEQKIKEILFDCDNTLVLSEHLAFEACAELANEILEKHGKSDRYTGPQLLKEFVGQNFRGMMVSLQKKYGFEIPEAEFNQYVDRELGKVVETLEKKAEPCDGATEVLEKLFKSKKYGLAVVSSSALSRVQASIRKVGQDKFFPAEHVYSAATSL
;
A
#
# COMPACT_ATOMS: atom_id res chain seq x y z
N MET A 1 -19.65 58.85 31.35
CA MET A 1 -18.34 58.16 31.37
C MET A 1 -17.54 58.68 30.19
N ALA A 2 -16.38 59.28 30.42
CA ALA A 2 -15.53 59.78 29.34
C ALA A 2 -14.86 58.60 28.62
N PRO A 3 -14.69 58.65 27.29
CA PRO A 3 -13.97 57.61 26.57
C PRO A 3 -12.50 57.62 26.99
N VAL A 4 -11.96 56.46 27.34
CA VAL A 4 -10.52 56.28 27.57
C VAL A 4 -9.82 56.36 26.22
N SER A 5 -9.01 57.39 26.00
CA SER A 5 -8.15 57.49 24.82
C SER A 5 -6.76 56.95 25.14
N PHE A 6 -6.25 56.08 24.28
CA PHE A 6 -4.88 55.57 24.37
C PHE A 6 -3.97 56.41 23.47
N SER A 7 -2.76 56.70 23.95
CA SER A 7 -1.73 57.29 23.09
C SER A 7 -1.22 56.26 22.07
N PHE A 8 -0.65 56.75 20.97
CA PHE A 8 -0.02 55.89 19.96
C PHE A 8 1.08 55.00 20.56
N GLU A 9 1.87 55.54 21.50
CA GLU A 9 2.92 54.79 22.20
C GLU A 9 2.36 53.67 23.08
N GLN A 10 1.22 53.90 23.76
CA GLN A 10 0.55 52.87 24.53
C GLN A 10 0.03 51.75 23.65
N LEU A 11 -0.60 52.08 22.51
CA LEU A 11 -1.06 51.10 21.52
C LEU A 11 0.11 50.28 20.96
N LEU A 12 1.26 50.92 20.68
CA LEU A 12 2.46 50.25 20.21
C LEU A 12 3.03 49.31 21.29
N GLY A 13 3.05 49.74 22.55
CA GLY A 13 3.48 48.92 23.68
C GLY A 13 2.61 47.67 23.87
N TYR A 14 1.28 47.82 23.79
CA TYR A 14 0.37 46.67 23.83
C TYR A 14 0.60 45.72 22.65
N LEU A 15 0.80 46.23 21.43
CA LEU A 15 1.08 45.41 20.26
C LEU A 15 2.37 44.58 20.44
N ILE A 16 3.45 45.20 20.93
CA ILE A 16 4.72 44.52 21.19
C ILE A 16 4.55 43.42 22.27
N LEU A 17 3.80 43.72 23.34
CA LEU A 17 3.51 42.74 24.39
C LEU A 17 2.70 41.56 23.84
N TRP A 18 1.68 41.82 23.04
CA TRP A 18 0.87 40.80 22.39
C TRP A 18 1.67 39.93 21.41
N ILE A 19 2.54 40.52 20.59
CA ILE A 19 3.45 39.78 19.69
C ILE A 19 4.37 38.87 20.51
N SER A 20 4.91 39.37 21.62
CA SER A 20 5.81 38.62 22.50
C SER A 20 5.08 37.45 23.18
N ILE A 21 3.84 37.66 23.63
CA ILE A 21 2.98 36.62 24.18
C ILE A 21 2.64 35.56 23.12
N ILE A 22 2.30 35.96 21.89
CA ILE A 22 2.01 35.02 20.79
C ILE A 22 3.26 34.19 20.43
N GLN A 23 4.44 34.81 20.37
CA GLN A 23 5.69 34.09 20.14
C GLN A 23 5.98 33.11 21.27
N TRP A 24 5.82 33.52 22.53
CA TRP A 24 5.99 32.66 23.70
C TRP A 24 4.97 31.51 23.75
N LEU A 25 3.71 31.76 23.39
CA LEU A 25 2.68 30.72 23.25
C LEU A 25 3.01 29.72 22.14
N ARG A 26 3.61 30.13 21.01
CA ARG A 26 4.13 29.20 19.98
C ARG A 26 5.25 28.31 20.51
N TRP A 27 6.07 28.79 21.44
CA TRP A 27 7.09 27.98 22.11
C TRP A 27 6.50 26.97 23.11
N LEU A 28 5.29 27.23 23.64
CA LEU A 28 4.59 26.33 24.56
C LEU A 28 3.86 25.18 23.86
N THR A 29 3.67 25.27 22.54
CA THR A 29 3.19 24.16 21.72
C THR A 29 4.39 23.52 21.02
N PRO A 30 4.84 22.32 21.42
CA PRO A 30 5.85 21.60 20.64
C PRO A 30 5.31 21.42 19.23
N GLU A 31 5.99 21.97 18.24
CA GLU A 31 5.66 21.73 16.84
C GLU A 31 5.79 20.22 16.60
N GLN A 32 4.68 19.54 16.28
CA GLN A 32 4.69 18.12 16.00
C GLN A 32 5.45 17.87 14.70
N LYS A 33 6.75 17.58 14.84
CA LYS A 33 7.62 17.26 13.71
C LYS A 33 7.40 15.82 13.30
N ILE A 34 6.90 15.64 12.08
CA ILE A 34 6.85 14.33 11.41
C ILE A 34 8.29 13.83 11.28
N LYS A 35 8.55 12.63 11.78
CA LYS A 35 9.87 11.97 11.73
C LYS A 35 9.91 10.83 10.72
N GLU A 36 8.79 10.16 10.53
CA GLU A 36 8.67 8.94 9.73
C GLU A 36 7.53 9.09 8.73
N ILE A 37 7.72 8.55 7.52
CA ILE A 37 6.66 8.40 6.53
C ILE A 37 6.54 6.91 6.21
N LEU A 38 5.34 6.37 6.46
CA LEU A 38 5.01 4.98 6.23
C LEU A 38 4.18 4.88 4.95
N PHE A 39 4.66 4.10 3.99
CA PHE A 39 4.01 3.92 2.69
C PHE A 39 3.32 2.57 2.64
N ASP A 40 2.06 2.55 2.20
CA ASP A 40 1.50 1.32 1.65
C ASP A 40 2.21 0.96 0.34
N CYS A 41 2.13 -0.30 -0.07
CA CYS A 41 2.73 -0.79 -1.31
C CYS A 41 1.71 -0.79 -2.46
N ASP A 42 0.66 -1.60 -2.31
CA ASP A 42 -0.28 -1.89 -3.40
C ASP A 42 -1.05 -0.62 -3.80
N ASN A 43 -0.94 -0.25 -5.07
CA ASN A 43 -1.60 0.91 -5.67
C ASN A 43 -1.28 2.27 -4.98
N THR A 44 -0.22 2.30 -4.17
CA THR A 44 0.36 3.52 -3.59
C THR A 44 1.77 3.74 -4.14
N LEU A 45 2.61 2.71 -4.10
CA LEU A 45 3.98 2.74 -4.64
C LEU A 45 4.07 2.03 -5.99
N VAL A 46 3.34 0.93 -6.15
CA VAL A 46 3.42 0.02 -7.30
C VAL A 46 2.02 -0.36 -7.75
N LEU A 47 1.78 -0.39 -9.06
CA LEU A 47 0.54 -0.88 -9.67
C LEU A 47 0.50 -2.41 -9.62
N SER A 48 0.31 -2.99 -8.43
CA SER A 48 0.46 -4.43 -8.19
C SER A 48 -0.85 -5.19 -8.03
N GLU A 49 -1.95 -4.54 -7.65
CA GLU A 49 -3.20 -5.24 -7.37
C GLU A 49 -3.78 -5.94 -8.61
N HIS A 50 -3.82 -5.25 -9.75
CA HIS A 50 -4.33 -5.81 -10.99
C HIS A 50 -3.52 -7.02 -11.48
N LEU A 51 -2.19 -7.00 -11.26
CA LEU A 51 -1.29 -8.11 -11.59
C LEU A 51 -1.47 -9.31 -10.66
N ALA A 52 -1.77 -9.07 -9.38
CA ALA A 52 -2.13 -10.15 -8.46
C ALA A 52 -3.43 -10.84 -8.90
N PHE A 53 -4.43 -10.08 -9.35
CA PHE A 53 -5.65 -10.64 -9.90
C PHE A 53 -5.45 -11.34 -11.25
N GLU A 54 -4.55 -10.84 -12.10
CA GLU A 54 -4.15 -11.52 -13.33
C GLU A 54 -3.54 -12.90 -13.04
N ALA A 55 -2.62 -12.97 -12.06
CA ALA A 55 -2.03 -14.24 -11.61
C ALA A 55 -3.07 -15.22 -11.07
N CYS A 56 -4.02 -14.75 -10.25
CA CYS A 56 -5.13 -15.55 -9.76
C CYS A 56 -6.04 -16.04 -10.91
N ALA A 57 -6.25 -15.21 -11.94
CA ALA A 57 -7.04 -15.59 -13.11
C ALA A 57 -6.35 -16.67 -13.95
N GLU A 58 -5.02 -16.62 -14.09
CA GLU A 58 -4.27 -17.70 -14.73
C GLU A 58 -4.46 -19.04 -14.00
N LEU A 59 -4.37 -19.05 -12.66
CA LEU A 59 -4.62 -20.28 -11.88
C LEU A 59 -6.08 -20.75 -11.95
N ALA A 60 -7.04 -19.82 -11.88
CA ALA A 60 -8.46 -20.16 -12.05
C ALA A 60 -8.71 -20.79 -13.43
N ASN A 61 -8.10 -20.25 -14.48
CA ASN A 61 -8.21 -20.77 -15.84
C ASN A 61 -7.55 -22.15 -15.99
N GLU A 62 -6.42 -22.39 -15.34
CA GLU A 62 -5.77 -23.71 -15.27
C GLU A 62 -6.73 -24.75 -14.64
N ILE A 63 -7.38 -24.40 -13.53
CA ILE A 63 -8.36 -25.25 -12.85
C ILE A 63 -9.53 -25.56 -13.78
N LEU A 64 -10.10 -24.54 -14.45
CA LEU A 64 -11.22 -24.71 -15.38
C LEU A 64 -10.86 -25.62 -16.54
N GLU A 65 -9.68 -25.41 -17.13
CA GLU A 65 -9.19 -26.23 -18.23
C GLU A 65 -9.05 -27.69 -17.84
N LYS A 66 -8.45 -27.96 -16.66
CA LYS A 66 -8.30 -29.31 -16.13
C LYS A 66 -9.64 -30.03 -15.91
N HIS A 67 -10.71 -29.28 -15.62
CA HIS A 67 -12.07 -29.80 -15.45
C HIS A 67 -12.93 -29.70 -16.71
N GLY A 68 -12.31 -29.48 -17.89
CA GLY A 68 -12.99 -29.45 -19.18
C GLY A 68 -13.96 -28.28 -19.36
N LYS A 69 -13.76 -27.16 -18.65
CA LYS A 69 -14.57 -25.94 -18.77
C LYS A 69 -13.92 -24.96 -19.75
N SER A 70 -14.72 -24.40 -20.65
CA SER A 70 -14.26 -23.47 -21.69
C SER A 70 -14.18 -22.01 -21.22
N ASP A 71 -14.87 -21.67 -20.13
CA ASP A 71 -14.87 -20.30 -19.61
C ASP A 71 -13.48 -19.86 -19.17
N ARG A 72 -13.18 -18.57 -19.34
CA ARG A 72 -11.90 -17.96 -18.96
C ARG A 72 -12.14 -16.62 -18.29
N TYR A 73 -11.39 -16.37 -17.23
CA TYR A 73 -11.35 -15.12 -16.50
C TYR A 73 -10.13 -14.29 -16.90
N THR A 74 -10.35 -12.99 -16.99
CA THR A 74 -9.30 -11.97 -16.84
C THR A 74 -9.22 -11.54 -15.37
N GLY A 75 -8.11 -10.93 -14.96
CA GLY A 75 -7.97 -10.36 -13.61
C GLY A 75 -9.15 -9.47 -13.20
N PRO A 76 -9.57 -8.48 -14.02
CA PRO A 76 -10.73 -7.63 -13.71
C PRO A 76 -12.06 -8.37 -13.57
N GLN A 77 -12.31 -9.39 -14.40
CA GLN A 77 -13.52 -10.22 -14.28
C GLN A 77 -13.52 -11.00 -12.96
N LEU A 78 -12.36 -11.56 -12.60
CA LEU A 78 -12.18 -12.33 -11.38
C LEU A 78 -12.35 -11.47 -10.13
N LEU A 79 -11.74 -10.27 -10.10
CA LEU A 79 -11.92 -9.27 -9.05
C LEU A 79 -13.40 -8.89 -8.87
N LYS A 80 -14.12 -8.63 -9.96
CA LYS A 80 -15.53 -8.26 -9.91
C LYS A 80 -16.41 -9.39 -9.39
N GLU A 81 -16.16 -10.62 -9.84
CA GLU A 81 -17.02 -11.75 -9.53
C GLU A 81 -16.80 -12.28 -8.10
N PHE A 82 -15.56 -12.30 -7.62
CA PHE A 82 -15.21 -12.87 -6.32
C PHE A 82 -14.72 -11.81 -5.33
N VAL A 83 -15.29 -10.60 -5.43
CA VAL A 83 -14.94 -9.48 -4.55
C VAL A 83 -15.04 -9.87 -3.06
N GLY A 84 -14.02 -9.48 -2.29
CA GLY A 84 -13.95 -9.77 -0.85
C GLY A 84 -13.56 -11.20 -0.47
N GLN A 85 -13.23 -12.05 -1.45
CA GLN A 85 -12.75 -13.42 -1.19
C GLN A 85 -11.22 -13.51 -1.30
N ASN A 86 -10.61 -14.32 -0.44
CA ASN A 86 -9.24 -14.78 -0.65
C ASN A 86 -9.19 -15.93 -1.67
N PHE A 87 -8.01 -16.33 -2.13
CA PHE A 87 -7.87 -17.35 -3.18
C PHE A 87 -8.56 -18.68 -2.85
N ARG A 88 -8.47 -19.14 -1.60
CA ARG A 88 -9.20 -20.33 -1.12
C ARG A 88 -10.72 -20.16 -1.31
N GLY A 89 -11.29 -19.02 -0.91
CA GLY A 89 -12.70 -18.70 -1.14
C GLY A 89 -13.07 -18.70 -2.62
N MET A 90 -12.22 -18.10 -3.46
CA MET A 90 -12.43 -18.05 -4.91
C MET A 90 -12.51 -19.46 -5.53
N MET A 91 -11.60 -20.37 -5.15
CA MET A 91 -11.63 -21.77 -5.61
C MET A 91 -12.89 -22.53 -5.17
N VAL A 92 -13.37 -22.31 -3.94
CA VAL A 92 -14.64 -22.90 -3.46
C VAL A 92 -15.82 -22.38 -4.29
N SER A 93 -15.82 -21.09 -4.60
CA SER A 93 -16.85 -20.46 -5.42
C SER A 93 -16.81 -20.95 -6.88
N LEU A 94 -15.62 -21.20 -7.45
CA LEU A 94 -15.43 -21.80 -8.77
C LEU A 94 -16.00 -23.22 -8.84
N GLN A 95 -15.64 -24.09 -7.88
CA GLN A 95 -16.19 -25.45 -7.78
C GLN A 95 -17.72 -25.44 -7.78
N LYS A 96 -18.32 -24.60 -6.94
CA LYS A 96 -19.77 -24.45 -6.84
C LYS A 96 -20.41 -23.94 -8.13
N LYS A 97 -19.80 -22.93 -8.78
CA LYS A 97 -20.34 -22.33 -10.01
C LYS A 97 -20.35 -23.31 -11.18
N TYR A 98 -19.31 -24.13 -11.30
CA TYR A 98 -19.09 -24.99 -12.47
C TYR A 98 -19.43 -26.46 -12.26
N GLY A 99 -19.82 -26.83 -11.03
CA GLY A 99 -20.24 -28.19 -10.67
C GLY A 99 -19.10 -29.20 -10.78
N PHE A 100 -17.94 -28.89 -10.20
CA PHE A 100 -16.83 -29.83 -10.07
C PHE A 100 -16.25 -29.81 -8.65
N GLU A 101 -15.50 -30.84 -8.30
CA GLU A 101 -14.80 -30.98 -7.03
C GLU A 101 -13.31 -31.14 -7.28
N ILE A 102 -12.49 -30.42 -6.51
CA ILE A 102 -11.04 -30.52 -6.49
C ILE A 102 -10.67 -31.36 -5.27
N PRO A 103 -9.92 -32.47 -5.43
CA PRO A 103 -9.42 -33.23 -4.29
C PRO A 103 -8.61 -32.35 -3.33
N GLU A 104 -8.75 -32.55 -2.01
CA GLU A 104 -8.15 -31.69 -0.99
C GLU A 104 -6.64 -31.47 -1.17
N ALA A 105 -5.90 -32.55 -1.51
CA ALA A 105 -4.46 -32.47 -1.75
C ALA A 105 -4.12 -31.53 -2.92
N GLU A 106 -4.88 -31.61 -4.01
CA GLU A 106 -4.72 -30.74 -5.17
C GLU A 106 -5.18 -29.30 -4.86
N PHE A 107 -6.26 -29.16 -4.10
CA PHE A 107 -6.75 -27.86 -3.66
C PHE A 107 -5.66 -27.11 -2.90
N ASN A 108 -5.02 -27.76 -1.94
CA ASN A 108 -3.95 -27.17 -1.14
C ASN A 108 -2.72 -26.85 -2.01
N GLN A 109 -2.38 -27.67 -3.01
CA GLN A 109 -1.32 -27.34 -3.97
C GLN A 109 -1.59 -26.04 -4.73
N TYR A 110 -2.83 -25.78 -5.15
CA TYR A 110 -3.17 -24.52 -5.81
C TYR A 110 -3.05 -23.33 -4.86
N VAL A 111 -3.50 -23.48 -3.61
CA VAL A 111 -3.37 -22.43 -2.58
C VAL A 111 -1.90 -22.12 -2.31
N ASP A 112 -1.06 -23.13 -2.17
CA ASP A 112 0.38 -22.97 -1.91
C ASP A 112 1.11 -22.31 -3.11
N ARG A 113 0.63 -22.57 -4.34
CA ARG A 113 1.18 -21.98 -5.57
C ARG A 113 0.77 -20.53 -5.79
N GLU A 114 -0.32 -20.05 -5.20
CA GLU A 114 -0.88 -18.73 -5.48
C GLU A 114 0.10 -17.59 -5.24
N LEU A 115 0.67 -17.53 -4.04
CA LEU A 115 1.63 -16.47 -3.69
C LEU A 115 2.84 -16.48 -4.62
N GLY A 116 3.36 -17.68 -4.94
CA GLY A 116 4.48 -17.84 -5.87
C GLY A 116 4.16 -17.31 -7.27
N LYS A 117 2.96 -17.60 -7.76
CA LYS A 117 2.48 -17.11 -9.07
C LYS A 117 2.29 -15.60 -9.08
N VAL A 118 1.75 -15.03 -8.00
CA VAL A 118 1.61 -13.57 -7.85
C VAL A 118 2.98 -12.90 -7.86
N VAL A 119 3.94 -13.41 -7.09
CA VAL A 119 5.32 -12.92 -7.07
C VAL A 119 5.95 -12.99 -8.46
N GLU A 120 5.86 -14.13 -9.14
CA GLU A 120 6.40 -14.31 -10.50
C GLU A 120 5.83 -13.28 -11.48
N THR A 121 4.51 -13.04 -11.44
CA THR A 121 3.84 -12.07 -12.30
C THR A 121 4.32 -10.65 -12.00
N LEU A 122 4.47 -10.28 -10.73
CA LEU A 122 4.96 -8.96 -10.32
C LEU A 122 6.41 -8.73 -10.76
N GLU A 123 7.31 -9.71 -10.58
CA GLU A 123 8.70 -9.61 -11.03
C GLU A 123 8.82 -9.45 -12.55
N LYS A 124 7.82 -9.92 -13.30
CA LYS A 124 7.76 -9.74 -14.75
C LYS A 124 7.17 -8.39 -15.16
N LYS A 125 6.05 -7.98 -14.55
CA LYS A 125 5.16 -6.95 -15.09
C LYS A 125 4.96 -5.70 -14.24
N ALA A 126 5.42 -5.67 -12.98
CA ALA A 126 5.08 -4.55 -12.10
C ALA A 126 5.65 -3.21 -12.60
N GLU A 127 4.83 -2.17 -12.45
CA GLU A 127 5.13 -0.80 -12.83
C GLU A 127 4.91 0.12 -11.62
N PRO A 128 5.71 1.20 -11.48
CA PRO A 128 5.51 2.14 -10.39
C PRO A 128 4.17 2.87 -10.55
N CYS A 129 3.57 3.29 -9.44
CA CYS A 129 2.48 4.26 -9.50
C CYS A 129 2.99 5.62 -10.03
N ASP A 130 2.15 6.32 -10.79
CA ASP A 130 2.48 7.63 -11.36
C ASP A 130 2.97 8.61 -10.27
N GLY A 131 4.17 9.16 -10.45
CA GLY A 131 4.76 10.13 -9.52
C GLY A 131 5.35 9.54 -8.24
N ALA A 132 5.12 8.25 -7.94
CA ALA A 132 5.54 7.64 -6.67
C ALA A 132 7.07 7.64 -6.53
N THR A 133 7.78 7.25 -7.58
CA THR A 133 9.24 7.19 -7.58
C THR A 133 9.85 8.59 -7.41
N GLU A 134 9.30 9.61 -8.06
CA GLU A 134 9.76 10.99 -7.98
C GLU A 134 9.56 11.58 -6.57
N VAL A 135 8.45 11.24 -5.92
CA VAL A 135 8.19 11.62 -4.52
C VAL A 135 9.18 10.92 -3.60
N LEU A 136 9.38 9.61 -3.76
CA LEU A 136 10.35 8.85 -2.97
C LEU A 136 11.78 9.42 -3.12
N GLU A 137 12.19 9.77 -4.33
CA GLU A 137 13.49 10.38 -4.57
C GLU A 137 13.66 11.71 -3.82
N LYS A 138 12.64 12.59 -3.87
CA LYS A 138 12.67 13.88 -3.17
C LYS A 138 12.75 13.69 -1.66
N LEU A 139 11.95 12.78 -1.11
CA LEU A 139 11.93 12.47 0.31
C LEU A 139 13.26 11.86 0.76
N PHE A 140 13.77 10.88 0.04
CA PHE A 140 15.03 10.21 0.33
C PHE A 140 16.24 11.16 0.26
N LYS A 141 16.26 12.09 -0.72
CA LYS A 141 17.29 13.13 -0.85
C LYS A 141 17.22 14.16 0.28
N SER A 142 16.02 14.43 0.81
CA SER A 142 15.84 15.43 1.88
C SER A 142 16.51 15.03 3.20
N LYS A 143 16.65 13.72 3.47
CA LYS A 143 17.14 13.15 4.73
C LYS A 143 16.40 13.65 5.98
N LYS A 144 15.19 14.20 5.81
CA LYS A 144 14.36 14.73 6.91
C LYS A 144 13.54 13.67 7.61
N TYR A 145 13.24 12.57 6.92
CA TYR A 145 12.33 11.53 7.39
C TYR A 145 12.99 10.16 7.26
N GLY A 146 12.72 9.28 8.20
CA GLY A 146 12.82 7.85 7.94
C GLY A 146 11.64 7.40 7.07
N LEU A 147 11.90 6.41 6.22
CA LEU A 147 10.95 5.89 5.24
C LEU A 147 10.82 4.39 5.47
N ALA A 148 9.59 3.89 5.49
CA ALA A 148 9.29 2.47 5.61
C ALA A 148 8.09 2.09 4.73
N VAL A 149 8.06 0.84 4.29
CA VAL A 149 6.90 0.25 3.64
C VAL A 149 6.11 -0.55 4.68
N VAL A 150 4.82 -0.34 4.77
CA VAL A 150 3.89 -1.05 5.65
C VAL A 150 2.71 -1.53 4.82
N SER A 151 2.56 -2.84 4.63
CA SER A 151 1.52 -3.38 3.75
C SER A 151 0.82 -4.58 4.38
N SER A 152 -0.43 -4.81 3.99
CA SER A 152 -1.17 -6.03 4.34
C SER A 152 -0.80 -7.23 3.46
N SER A 153 -0.14 -7.00 2.33
CA SER A 153 0.36 -8.05 1.43
C SER A 153 1.50 -8.85 2.06
N ALA A 154 1.67 -10.11 1.62
CA ALA A 154 2.81 -10.95 2.03
C ALA A 154 4.16 -10.27 1.73
N LEU A 155 5.15 -10.46 2.59
CA LEU A 155 6.44 -9.78 2.51
C LEU A 155 7.15 -10.05 1.18
N SER A 156 7.14 -11.30 0.72
CA SER A 156 7.73 -11.69 -0.57
C SER A 156 7.10 -10.94 -1.75
N ARG A 157 5.77 -10.74 -1.73
CA ARG A 157 5.03 -9.93 -2.71
C ARG A 157 5.45 -8.47 -2.66
N VAL A 158 5.48 -7.86 -1.48
CA VAL A 158 5.87 -6.46 -1.30
C VAL A 158 7.30 -6.23 -1.82
N GLN A 159 8.23 -7.09 -1.42
CA GLN A 159 9.62 -6.97 -1.84
C GLN A 159 9.78 -7.19 -3.35
N ALA A 160 9.08 -8.15 -3.95
CA ALA A 160 9.07 -8.35 -5.39
C ALA A 160 8.61 -7.09 -6.15
N SER A 161 7.52 -6.46 -5.68
CA SER A 161 6.98 -5.23 -6.24
C SER A 161 8.01 -4.09 -6.23
N ILE A 162 8.55 -3.74 -5.06
CA ILE A 162 9.47 -2.58 -4.93
C ILE A 162 10.83 -2.83 -5.60
N ARG A 163 11.32 -4.09 -5.63
CA ARG A 163 12.54 -4.45 -6.36
C ARG A 163 12.35 -4.30 -7.86
N LYS A 164 11.23 -4.79 -8.40
CA LYS A 164 10.94 -4.72 -9.83
C LYS A 164 10.98 -3.28 -10.35
N VAL A 165 10.42 -2.34 -9.60
CA VAL A 165 10.37 -0.93 -9.99
C VAL A 165 11.58 -0.12 -9.51
N GLY A 166 12.57 -0.77 -8.88
CA GLY A 166 13.80 -0.13 -8.39
C GLY A 166 13.59 0.88 -7.25
N GLN A 167 12.51 0.72 -6.48
CA GLN A 167 12.19 1.53 -5.30
C GLN A 167 12.75 0.93 -4.00
N ASP A 168 13.13 -0.34 -4.01
CA ASP A 168 13.81 -1.03 -2.90
C ASP A 168 15.03 -0.25 -2.37
N LYS A 169 15.77 0.44 -3.24
CA LYS A 169 16.89 1.30 -2.85
C LYS A 169 16.55 2.44 -1.88
N PHE A 170 15.28 2.81 -1.74
CA PHE A 170 14.83 3.86 -0.81
C PHE A 170 14.48 3.32 0.59
N PHE A 171 14.36 2.00 0.73
CA PHE A 171 13.90 1.34 1.94
C PHE A 171 14.90 0.25 2.36
N PRO A 172 15.58 0.41 3.51
CA PRO A 172 16.30 -0.71 4.11
C PRO A 172 15.39 -1.94 4.26
N ALA A 173 15.93 -3.15 4.09
CA ALA A 173 15.13 -4.38 4.09
C ALA A 173 14.39 -4.59 5.42
N GLU A 174 15.00 -4.16 6.52
CA GLU A 174 14.44 -4.14 7.87
C GLU A 174 13.28 -3.14 8.04
N HIS A 175 13.08 -2.22 7.11
CA HIS A 175 12.02 -1.21 7.11
C HIS A 175 10.90 -1.53 6.09
N VAL A 176 10.75 -2.81 5.74
CA VAL A 176 9.66 -3.32 4.91
C VAL A 176 8.85 -4.30 5.76
N TYR A 177 7.64 -3.90 6.14
CA TYR A 177 6.78 -4.63 7.06
C TYR A 177 5.52 -5.15 6.37
N SER A 178 5.20 -6.41 6.62
CA SER A 178 4.01 -7.12 6.15
C SER A 178 3.13 -7.53 7.33
N ALA A 179 1.89 -7.08 7.36
CA ALA A 179 0.93 -7.56 8.36
C ALA A 179 0.60 -9.05 8.20
N ALA A 180 0.79 -9.61 7.00
CA ALA A 180 0.54 -11.02 6.72
C ALA A 180 1.67 -11.95 7.19
N THR A 181 2.93 -11.48 7.22
CA THR A 181 4.09 -12.39 7.33
C THR A 181 5.32 -11.84 8.08
N SER A 182 5.30 -10.59 8.57
CA SER A 182 6.47 -9.99 9.28
C SER A 182 6.46 -10.16 10.80
N LEU A 183 5.83 -11.22 11.34
CA LEU A 183 5.81 -11.53 12.78
C LEU A 183 6.43 -12.91 13.06
#